data_AF-A0A0K8QWZ1-F1
#
_entry.id   AF-A0A0K8QWZ1-F1
#
_cell.length_a   1.000
_cell.length_b   1.000
_cell.length_c   1.000
_cell.angle_alpha   90.00
_cell.angle_beta   90.00
_cell.angle_gamma   90.00
#
_symmetry.space_group_name_H-M   'P 1'
#
loop_
_entity.id
_entity.type
_entity.pdbx_description
1 polymer ?
#
loop_
_entity_poly.entity_id
_entity_poly.type
_entity_poly.pdbx_seq_one_letter_code
_entity_poly.pdbx_strand_id
1 'polypeptide(L)' 'MEKEYVKTATEENEYQPLFKAPSRLSRIYEEIRNENPELDEIVSLRIANTVLSREDDILSLNPSS' A
#
# COMPACT_ATOMS: atom_id res chain seq x y z
N MET A 1 -40.59 -36.05 -16.48
CA MET A 1 -40.22 -34.62 -16.56
C MET A 1 -39.03 -34.41 -15.65
N GLU A 2 -37.83 -34.57 -16.17
CA GLU A 2 -36.59 -34.27 -15.44
C GLU A 2 -36.26 -32.80 -15.65
N LYS A 3 -35.94 -32.08 -14.57
CA LYS A 3 -35.57 -30.66 -14.63
C LYS A 3 -34.07 -30.56 -14.87
N GLU A 4 -33.72 -30.04 -16.04
CA GLU A 4 -32.37 -29.69 -16.46
C GLU A 4 -31.85 -28.56 -15.55
N TYR A 5 -30.91 -28.89 -14.66
CA TYR A 5 -30.22 -27.88 -13.87
C TYR A 5 -29.13 -27.25 -14.73
N VAL A 6 -29.49 -26.14 -15.39
CA VAL A 6 -28.53 -25.23 -16.03
C VAL A 6 -27.62 -24.69 -14.94
N LYS A 7 -26.38 -25.20 -14.87
CA LYS A 7 -25.29 -24.58 -14.11
C LYS A 7 -25.00 -23.23 -14.77
N THR A 8 -25.60 -22.18 -14.24
CA THR A 8 -25.12 -20.82 -14.49
C THR A 8 -23.73 -20.73 -13.89
N ALA A 9 -22.71 -20.81 -14.75
CA ALA A 9 -21.39 -20.29 -14.44
C ALA A 9 -21.54 -18.78 -14.29
N THR A 10 -21.99 -18.33 -13.12
CA THR A 10 -21.73 -16.98 -12.66
C THR A 10 -20.22 -16.87 -12.60
N GLU A 11 -19.65 -16.12 -13.54
CA GLU A 11 -18.38 -15.43 -13.35
C GLU A 11 -18.50 -14.62 -12.06
N GLU A 12 -18.26 -15.28 -10.93
CA GLU A 12 -17.68 -14.64 -9.77
C GLU A 12 -16.28 -14.22 -10.22
N ASN A 13 -16.24 -13.11 -10.95
CA ASN A 13 -15.07 -12.27 -11.02
C ASN A 13 -14.86 -11.84 -9.57
N GLU A 14 -14.13 -12.68 -8.83
CA GLU A 14 -13.74 -12.48 -7.47
C GLU A 14 -13.06 -11.12 -7.42
N TYR A 15 -13.83 -10.08 -7.13
CA TYR A 15 -13.34 -8.88 -6.49
C TYR A 15 -12.88 -9.33 -5.10
N GLN A 16 -11.76 -10.05 -5.08
CA GLN A 16 -10.94 -10.11 -3.90
C GLN A 16 -10.60 -8.64 -3.65
N PRO A 17 -10.98 -8.05 -2.51
CA PRO A 17 -10.31 -6.84 -2.08
C PRO A 17 -8.87 -7.31 -1.89
N LEU A 18 -8.04 -7.07 -2.91
CA LEU A 18 -6.60 -7.12 -2.78
C LEU A 18 -6.32 -6.11 -1.68
N PHE A 19 -6.25 -6.59 -0.43
CA PHE A 19 -5.69 -5.88 0.70
C PHE A 19 -4.22 -5.66 0.35
N LYS A 20 -3.99 -4.71 -0.56
CA LYS A 20 -2.66 -4.27 -0.93
C LYS A 20 -2.14 -3.64 0.34
N ALA A 21 -1.16 -4.30 0.95
CA ALA A 21 -0.47 -3.75 2.09
C ALA A 21 -0.10 -2.30 1.77
N PRO A 22 -0.38 -1.34 2.68
CA PRO A 22 -0.07 0.06 2.40
C PRO A 22 1.40 0.19 2.05
N SER A 23 1.68 0.98 1.01
CA SER A 23 3.04 1.19 0.54
C SER A 23 3.93 1.70 1.67
N ARG A 24 5.24 1.46 1.60
CA ARG A 24 6.18 1.98 2.61
C ARG A 24 6.06 3.49 2.75
N LEU A 25 5.89 4.21 1.65
CA LEU A 25 5.64 5.65 1.65
C LEU A 25 4.35 6.02 2.41
N SER A 26 3.27 5.29 2.18
CA SER A 26 1.97 5.52 2.84
C SER A 26 2.10 5.36 4.36
N ARG A 27 2.83 4.34 4.82
CA ARG A 27 3.08 4.11 6.26
C ARG A 27 3.87 5.25 6.88
N ILE A 28 5.00 5.63 6.26
CA ILE A 28 5.84 6.73 6.75
C ILE A 28 5.03 8.04 6.79
N TYR A 29 4.23 8.31 5.75
CA TYR A 29 3.36 9.48 5.71
C TYR A 29 2.33 9.48 6.85
N GLU A 30 1.67 8.35 7.11
CA GLU A 30 0.71 8.23 8.21
C GLU A 30 1.38 8.43 9.58
N GLU A 31 2.57 7.86 9.79
CA GLU A 31 3.35 8.08 11.02
C GLU A 31 3.66 9.57 11.22
N ILE A 32 4.15 10.26 10.19
CA ILE A 32 4.45 11.71 10.26
C ILE A 32 3.20 12.52 10.62
N ARG A 33 2.06 12.22 10.00
CA ARG A 33 0.78 12.91 10.24
C ARG A 33 0.19 12.60 11.61
N ASN A 34 0.41 11.40 12.13
CA ASN A 34 -0.04 11.02 13.47
C ASN A 34 0.80 11.70 14.55
N GLU A 35 2.11 11.83 14.33
CA GLU A 35 3.00 12.53 15.25
C GLU A 35 2.87 14.05 15.18
N ASN A 36 2.56 14.59 14.00
CA ASN A 36 2.49 16.03 13.74
C ASN A 36 1.21 16.38 12.97
N PRO A 37 0.03 16.32 13.60
CA PRO A 37 -1.26 16.53 12.95
C PRO A 37 -1.43 17.93 12.35
N GLU A 38 -0.65 18.91 12.82
CA GLU A 38 -0.61 20.29 12.35
C GLU A 38 0.16 20.49 11.04
N LEU A 39 0.98 19.52 10.61
CA LEU A 39 1.75 19.66 9.37
C LEU A 39 0.83 19.58 8.16
N ASP A 40 1.02 20.49 7.20
CA ASP A 40 0.35 20.41 5.90
C ASP A 40 0.63 19.08 5.19
N GLU A 41 -0.36 18.61 4.42
CA GLU A 41 -0.25 17.37 3.63
C GLU A 41 0.98 17.38 2.72
N ILE A 42 1.22 18.49 2.01
CA ILE A 42 2.35 18.63 1.08
C ILE A 42 3.70 18.53 1.81
N VAL A 43 3.78 19.13 3.01
CA VAL A 43 4.98 19.10 3.83
C VAL A 43 5.21 17.68 4.35
N SER A 44 4.16 17.04 4.86
CA SER A 44 4.18 15.66 5.36
C SER A 44 4.62 14.67 4.27
N LEU A 45 4.07 14.78 3.06
CA LEU A 45 4.48 13.98 1.91
C LEU A 45 5.95 14.20 1.51
N ARG A 46 6.43 15.45 1.55
CA ARG A 46 7.82 15.76 1.24
C ARG A 46 8.79 15.13 2.24
N ILE A 47 8.44 15.18 3.53
CA ILE A 47 9.22 14.56 4.59
C ILE A 47 9.22 13.04 4.38
N ALA A 48 8.06 12.42 4.15
CA ALA A 48 7.94 10.98 3.93
C ALA A 48 8.80 10.49 2.76
N ASN A 49 8.81 11.21 1.63
CA ASN A 49 9.66 10.89 0.49
C ASN A 49 11.15 11.04 0.83
N THR A 50 11.51 12.07 1.60
CA THR A 50 12.92 12.28 2.01
C THR A 50 13.42 11.15 2.91
N VAL A 51 12.58 10.68 3.84
CA VAL A 51 12.88 9.53 4.70
C VAL A 51 13.05 8.28 3.84
N LEU A 52 12.10 8.00 2.96
CA LEU A 52 12.12 6.83 2.09
C LEU A 52 13.40 6.78 1.24
N SER A 53 13.78 7.89 0.58
CA SER A 53 15.00 7.94 -0.22
C SER A 53 16.27 7.69 0.60
N ARG A 54 16.36 8.20 1.84
CA ARG A 54 17.52 7.97 2.71
C ARG A 54 17.63 6.51 3.13
N GLU A 55 16.51 5.85 3.41
CA GLU A 55 16.53 4.42 3.75
C GLU A 55 16.97 3.57 2.56
N ASP A 56 16.53 3.92 1.34
CA ASP A 56 16.95 3.24 0.12
C ASP A 56 18.45 3.46 -0.16
N ASP A 57 18.98 4.66 0.10
CA ASP A 57 20.42 4.94 0.00
C ASP A 57 21.23 4.09 1.00
N ILE A 58 20.77 3.95 2.26
CA ILE A 58 21.45 3.15 3.29
C ILE A 58 21.44 1.67 2.93
N LEU A 59 20.32 1.16 2.42
CA LEU A 59 20.19 -0.23 1.95
C LEU A 59 21.07 -0.48 0.72
N SER A 60 21.21 0.52 -0.17
CA SER A 60 22.10 0.46 -1.33
C SER A 60 23.59 0.48 -0.96
N LEU A 61 23.96 1.09 0.16
CA LEU A 61 25.36 1.23 0.59
C LEU A 61 25.89 0.04 1.38
N ASN A 62 25.00 -0.85 1.84
CA ASN A 62 25.37 -2.14 2.44
C ASN A 62 24.71 -3.30 1.67
N PRO A 63 25.09 -3.56 0.41
CA PRO A 63 24.73 -4.83 -0.20
C PRO A 63 25.47 -5.91 0.61
N SER A 64 24.72 -6.78 1.28
CA SER A 64 25.24 -7.84 2.13
C SER A 64 26.47 -8.52 1.52
N SER A 65 27.55 -8.53 2.31
CA SER A 65 28.77 -9.28 2.07
C SER A 65 28.59 -10.79 2.20
#